data_AF-A0A359LEH9-F1
#
_entry.id   AF-A0A359LEH9-F1
#
_cell.length_a   1.000
_cell.length_b   1.000
_cell.length_c   1.000
_cell.angle_alpha   90.00
_cell.angle_beta   90.00
_cell.angle_gamma   90.00
#
_symmetry.space_group_name_H-M   'P 1'
#
loop_
_entity.id
_entity.type
_entity.pdbx_description
1 polymer ?
#
loop_
_entity_poly.entity_id
_entity_poly.type
_entity_poly.pdbx_seq_one_letter_code
_entity_poly.pdbx_strand_id
1 'polypeptide(L)' 'MDIPIVYDGIEFSEGLRLDVIVEDCIIYELKALENVNPVWEAQILSHLKLTGKRLGFLINFNVP' A
#
# COMPACT_ATOMS: atom_id res chain seq x y z
N MET A 1 4.23 2.93 7.91
CA MET A 1 5.64 3.04 7.51
C MET A 1 5.68 3.81 6.22
N ASP A 2 6.44 4.91 6.15
CA ASP A 2 6.48 5.72 4.93
C ASP A 2 7.47 5.11 3.95
N ILE A 3 7.02 4.88 2.71
CA ILE A 3 7.85 4.31 1.66
C ILE A 3 8.36 5.47 0.79
N PRO A 4 9.68 5.73 0.76
CA PRO A 4 10.22 6.80 -0.06
C PRO A 4 9.93 6.51 -1.53
N ILE A 5 9.45 7.54 -2.23
CA ILE A 5 9.25 7.47 -3.67
C ILE A 5 10.41 8.19 -4.32
N VAL A 6 11.10 7.53 -5.25
CA VAL A 6 12.13 8.16 -6.07
C VAL A 6 11.61 8.26 -7.49
N TYR A 7 11.45 9.48 -7.99
CA TYR A 7 11.04 9.76 -9.36
C TYR A 7 11.92 10.85 -9.95
N ASP A 8 12.53 10.57 -11.10
CA ASP A 8 13.44 11.49 -11.79
C ASP A 8 14.57 12.04 -10.90
N GLY A 9 15.11 11.18 -10.03
CA GLY A 9 16.17 11.55 -9.07
C GLY A 9 15.70 12.40 -7.89
N ILE A 10 14.41 12.70 -7.78
CA ILE A 10 13.81 13.41 -6.64
C ILE A 10 13.23 12.38 -5.68
N GLU A 11 13.62 12.49 -4.40
CA GLU A 11 13.07 11.67 -3.31
C GLU A 11 11.94 12.42 -2.60
N PHE A 12 10.78 11.77 -2.50
CA PHE A 12 9.62 12.29 -1.79
C PHE A 12 9.52 11.60 -0.42
N SER A 13 9.73 12.37 0.65
CA SER A 13 9.64 11.90 2.04
C SER A 13 8.21 11.68 2.53
N GLU A 14 7.24 12.37 1.94
CA GLU A 14 5.80 12.25 2.21
C GLU A 14 5.15 11.11 1.40
N GLY A 15 5.91 10.03 1.19
CA GLY A 15 5.56 8.96 0.26
C GLY A 15 4.36 8.11 0.67
N LEU A 16 4.07 7.11 -0.15
CA LEU A 16 2.99 6.15 0.06
C LEU A 16 3.16 5.48 1.44
N ARG A 17 2.18 5.66 2.32
CA ARG A 17 2.18 5.08 3.65
C ARG A 17 1.58 3.68 3.61
N LEU A 18 2.37 2.73 4.07
CA LEU A 18 1.95 1.35 4.25
C LEU A 18 1.35 1.17 5.65
N ASP A 19 0.17 0.54 5.69
CA ASP A 19 -0.57 0.27 6.92
C ASP A 19 0.12 -0.79 7.78
N VAL A 20 0.25 -2.01 7.26
CA VAL A 20 0.83 -3.14 8.00
C VAL A 20 1.73 -4.00 7.10
N ILE A 21 2.92 -4.32 7.61
CA ILE A 21 3.82 -5.32 7.03
C ILE A 21 4.05 -6.44 8.04
N VAL A 22 3.91 -7.69 7.60
CA VAL A 22 4.07 -8.89 8.44
C VAL A 22 5.30 -9.65 8.00
N GLU A 23 6.18 -9.95 8.97
CA GLU A 23 7.43 -10.71 8.78
C GLU A 23 8.31 -10.15 7.64
N ASP A 24 8.23 -8.84 7.37
CA ASP A 24 8.87 -8.20 6.21
C ASP A 24 8.59 -8.94 4.87
N CYS A 25 7.44 -9.60 4.73
CA CYS A 25 7.14 -10.46 3.58
C CYS A 25 5.80 -10.11 2.93
N ILE A 26 4.79 -9.80 3.74
CA ILE A 26 3.40 -9.64 3.31
C ILE A 26 2.92 -8.24 3.67
N ILE A 27 2.29 -7.57 2.70
CA ILE A 27 1.69 -6.24 2.88
C ILE A 27 0.19 -6.40 3.11
N TYR A 28 -0.35 -5.68 4.09
CA TYR A 28 -1.78 -5.51 4.27
C TYR A 28 -2.13 -4.03 4.16
N GLU A 29 -3.09 -3.73 3.29
CA GLU A 29 -3.72 -2.43 3.14
C GLU A 29 -5.16 -2.53 3.65
N LEU A 30 -5.50 -1.74 4.66
CA LEU A 30 -6.77 -1.86 5.38
C LEU A 30 -7.66 -0.67 5.06
N LYS A 31 -8.90 -0.92 4.66
CA LYS A 31 -9.91 0.11 4.40
C LYS A 31 -11.18 -0.19 5.20
N ALA A 32 -12.01 0.82 5.43
CA ALA A 32 -13.35 0.70 5.98
C ALA A 32 -14.28 1.63 5.19
N LEU A 33 -14.48 1.30 3.92
CA LEU A 33 -15.17 2.14 2.94
C LEU A 33 -16.44 1.46 2.45
N GLU A 34 -17.51 2.23 2.31
CA GLU A 34 -18.77 1.74 1.74
C GLU A 34 -18.62 1.34 0.27
N ASN A 35 -17.90 2.16 -0.49
CA ASN A 35 -17.63 1.93 -1.91
C ASN A 35 -16.14 1.69 -2.14
N VAL A 36 -15.81 0.58 -2.83
CA VAL A 36 -14.43 0.25 -3.21
C VAL A 36 -14.08 0.98 -4.51
N ASN A 37 -12.95 1.69 -4.51
CA ASN A 37 -12.43 2.38 -5.68
C ASN A 37 -11.23 1.61 -6.27
N PRO A 38 -11.13 1.41 -7.59
CA PRO A 38 -10.00 0.73 -8.23
C PRO A 38 -8.63 1.37 -7.94
N VAL A 39 -8.59 2.65 -7.52
CA VAL A 39 -7.35 3.30 -7.09
C VAL A 39 -6.67 2.57 -5.92
N TRP A 40 -7.42 1.84 -5.08
CA TRP A 40 -6.86 1.07 -3.98
C TRP A 40 -6.05 -0.15 -4.46
N GLU A 41 -6.44 -0.75 -5.58
CA GLU A 41 -5.63 -1.79 -6.23
C GLU A 41 -4.35 -1.20 -6.80
N ALA A 42 -4.42 -0.02 -7.42
CA ALA A 42 -3.22 0.69 -7.88
C ALA A 42 -2.29 1.04 -6.71
N GLN A 43 -2.85 1.41 -5.55
CA GLN A 43 -2.11 1.71 -4.33
C GLN A 43 -1.30 0.50 -3.85
N ILE A 44 -1.94 -0.67 -3.70
CA ILE A 44 -1.24 -1.87 -3.24
C ILE A 44 -0.18 -2.34 -4.25
N LEU A 45 -0.44 -2.20 -5.55
CA LEU A 45 0.56 -2.50 -6.59
C LEU A 45 1.78 -1.58 -6.49
N SER A 46 1.59 -0.29 -6.19
CA SER A 46 2.68 0.64 -5.92
C SER A 46 3.49 0.22 -4.69
N HIS A 47 2.84 -0.15 -3.59
CA HIS A 47 3.53 -0.68 -2.41
C HIS A 47 4.37 -1.91 -2.74
N LEU A 48 3.81 -2.89 -3.45
CA LEU A 48 4.53 -4.11 -3.84
C LEU A 48 5.77 -3.80 -4.70
N LYS A 49 5.64 -2.91 -5.68
CA LYS A 49 6.75 -2.51 -6.56
C LYS A 49 7.86 -1.79 -5.78
N LEU A 50 7.50 -0.81 -4.96
CA LEU A 50 8.47 0.02 -4.23
C LEU A 50 9.21 -0.77 -3.14
N THR A 51 8.53 -1.74 -2.51
CA THR A 51 9.11 -2.55 -1.42
C THR A 51 9.74 -3.86 -1.91
N GLY A 52 9.57 -4.20 -3.19
CA GLY A 52 10.03 -5.47 -3.77
C GLY A 52 9.29 -6.71 -3.24
N LYS A 53 8.16 -6.54 -2.54
CA LYS A 53 7.36 -7.66 -2.02
C LYS A 53 6.45 -8.23 -3.11
N ARG A 54 6.08 -9.51 -2.95
CA ARG A 54 5.34 -10.27 -3.98
C ARG A 54 3.87 -10.52 -3.64
N LEU A 55 3.47 -10.33 -2.39
CA LEU A 55 2.12 -10.60 -1.91
C LEU A 55 1.60 -9.42 -1.09
N GLY A 56 0.40 -8.97 -1.44
CA GLY A 56 -0.31 -7.92 -0.72
C GLY A 56 -1.79 -8.26 -0.64
N PHE A 57 -2.43 -7.93 0.47
CA PHE A 57 -3.87 -8.02 0.67
C PHE A 57 -4.47 -6.62 0.79
N LEU A 58 -5.52 -6.36 0.02
CA LEU A 58 -6.41 -5.22 0.21
C LEU A 58 -7.65 -5.72 0.94
N ILE A 59 -7.82 -5.32 2.20
CA ILE A 59 -8.92 -5.80 3.05
C ILE A 59 -9.84 -4.63 3.39
N ASN A 60 -11.12 -4.75 3.01
CA ASN A 60 -12.15 -3.78 3.38
C ASN A 60 -12.99 -4.32 4.55
N PHE A 61 -12.92 -3.67 5.72
CA PHE A 61 -13.67 -4.01 6.93
C PHE A 61 -15.04 -3.35 7.01
N ASN A 62 -15.58 -2.84 5.89
CA ASN A 62 -16.95 -2.33 5.87
C ASN A 62 -17.96 -3.49 5.94
N VAL A 63 -18.14 -4.03 7.15
CA VAL A 63 -19.12 -5.05 7.51
C VAL A 63 -20.03 -4.51 8.62
N PRO A 64 -21.31 -4.93 8.70
CA PRO A 64 -22.24 -4.49 9.74
C PRO A 64 -21.84 -4.94 11.16
#